data_AF-A0A920RN81-F1
#
_entry.id   AF-A0A920RN81-F1
#
_cell.length_a   1.000
_cell.length_b   1.000
_cell.length_c   1.000
_cell.angle_alpha   90.00
_cell.angle_beta   90.00
_cell.angle_gamma   90.00
#
_symmetry.space_group_name_H-M   'P 1'
#
loop_
_entity.id
_entity.type
_entity.pdbx_description
1 polymer ?
#
loop_
_entity_poly.entity_id
_entity_poly.type
_entity_poly.pdbx_seq_one_letter_code
_entity_poly.pdbx_strand_id
1 'polypeptide(L)'
;MGPDDESNRREIAKFSESDAEAFPRYEGLLERIAERLEPVLSRPAPNLLPLPRSWRRRGIFSKIRDAGSAWSLHQALGDLGEDLPEAIELLTGAARPILDRWFESDVLKSTLATDAIIGTFQPISAPGTGYVLLHHVMGSAGGARGVWGYVEGGMGGLSNALAAAAVERGVEIRTGCRWSRSKPRQQGHRCGRRRQIDRRPSGRQQH
;
A
#
# COMPACT_ATOMS: atom_id res chain seq x y z
N MET A 1 -14.29 -2.18 9.31
CA MET A 1 -15.46 -2.91 9.86
C MET A 1 -14.98 -4.03 10.77
N GLY A 2 -15.88 -4.64 11.56
CA GLY A 2 -15.56 -5.81 12.39
C GLY A 2 -15.38 -7.08 11.55
N PRO A 3 -14.82 -8.16 12.12
CA PRO A 3 -14.55 -9.41 11.39
C PRO A 3 -15.78 -10.30 11.18
N ASP A 4 -16.97 -9.91 11.66
CA ASP A 4 -18.21 -10.70 11.60
C ASP A 4 -19.27 -9.97 10.77
N ASP A 5 -19.65 -10.57 9.65
CA ASP A 5 -20.58 -9.99 8.67
C ASP A 5 -21.98 -9.73 9.28
N GLU A 6 -22.43 -10.63 10.16
CA GLU A 6 -23.71 -10.50 10.85
C GLU A 6 -23.70 -9.32 11.82
N SER A 7 -22.62 -9.13 12.57
CA SER A 7 -22.41 -7.94 13.40
C SER A 7 -22.35 -6.67 12.57
N ASN A 8 -21.63 -6.67 11.44
CA ASN A 8 -21.56 -5.51 10.55
C ASN A 8 -22.97 -5.17 10.02
N ARG A 9 -23.75 -6.15 9.58
CA ARG A 9 -25.13 -5.96 9.12
C ARG A 9 -26.00 -5.36 10.21
N ARG A 10 -25.92 -5.86 11.45
CA ARG A 10 -26.70 -5.35 12.59
C ARG A 10 -26.35 -3.91 12.94
N GLU A 11 -25.07 -3.55 12.90
CA GLU A 11 -24.64 -2.18 13.19
C GLU A 11 -25.07 -1.21 12.08
N ILE A 12 -24.98 -1.61 10.82
CA ILE A 12 -25.44 -0.80 9.68
C ILE A 12 -26.96 -0.63 9.72
N ALA A 13 -27.70 -1.70 10.03
CA ALA A 13 -29.17 -1.68 10.10
C ALA A 13 -29.72 -0.68 11.14
N LYS A 14 -28.93 -0.27 12.14
CA LYS A 14 -29.31 0.81 13.07
C LYS A 14 -29.45 2.17 12.38
N PHE A 15 -28.77 2.37 11.25
CA PHE A 15 -28.79 3.61 10.48
C PHE A 15 -29.61 3.49 9.19
N SER A 16 -29.56 2.34 8.50
CA SER A 16 -30.40 2.03 7.34
C SER A 16 -30.45 0.52 7.10
N GLU A 17 -31.67 -0.03 6.97
CA GLU A 17 -31.88 -1.43 6.59
C GLU A 17 -31.49 -1.70 5.13
N SER A 18 -31.80 -0.76 4.22
CA SER A 18 -31.41 -0.85 2.81
C SER A 18 -29.90 -0.93 2.64
N ASP A 19 -29.16 -0.11 3.38
CA ASP A 19 -27.70 -0.12 3.35
C ASP A 19 -27.13 -1.42 3.91
N ALA A 20 -27.76 -1.99 4.95
CA ALA A 20 -27.34 -3.25 5.54
C ALA A 20 -27.50 -4.42 4.55
N GLU A 21 -28.50 -4.39 3.68
CA GLU A 21 -28.70 -5.37 2.60
C GLU A 21 -27.81 -5.11 1.37
N ALA A 22 -27.49 -3.83 1.10
CA ALA A 22 -26.60 -3.44 0.01
C ALA A 22 -25.13 -3.76 0.32
N PHE A 23 -24.73 -3.65 1.58
CA PHE A 23 -23.33 -3.74 2.01
C PHE A 23 -22.61 -5.04 1.61
N PRO A 24 -23.17 -6.26 1.82
CA PRO A 24 -22.49 -7.49 1.39
C PRO A 24 -22.36 -7.60 -0.14
N ARG A 25 -23.32 -7.05 -0.89
CA ARG A 25 -23.26 -7.02 -2.37
C ARG A 25 -22.16 -6.08 -2.85
N TYR A 26 -22.00 -4.95 -2.16
CA TYR A 26 -20.93 -3.99 -2.40
C TYR A 26 -19.55 -4.60 -2.11
N GLU A 27 -19.36 -5.24 -0.95
CA GLU A 27 -18.10 -5.93 -0.62
C GLU A 27 -17.78 -7.03 -1.64
N GLY A 28 -18.76 -7.85 -2.00
CA GLY A 28 -18.59 -8.88 -3.02
C GLY A 28 -18.23 -8.33 -4.41
N LEU A 29 -18.71 -7.15 -4.79
CA LEU A 29 -18.28 -6.47 -6.03
C LEU A 29 -16.81 -6.08 -5.94
N LEU A 30 -16.40 -5.45 -4.83
CA LEU A 30 -15.00 -5.02 -4.64
C LEU A 30 -14.06 -6.22 -4.62
N GLU A 31 -14.43 -7.32 -3.96
CA GLU A 31 -13.64 -8.55 -3.92
C GLU A 31 -13.46 -9.16 -5.31
N ARG A 32 -14.54 -9.30 -6.10
CA ARG A 32 -14.45 -9.82 -7.47
C ARG A 32 -13.50 -8.99 -8.32
N ILE A 33 -13.61 -7.66 -8.24
CA ILE A 33 -12.76 -6.74 -8.99
C ILE A 33 -11.30 -6.83 -8.49
N ALA A 34 -11.09 -6.85 -7.17
CA ALA A 34 -9.78 -6.96 -6.54
C ALA A 34 -9.06 -8.26 -6.94
N GLU A 35 -9.73 -9.41 -6.89
CA GLU A 35 -9.16 -10.71 -7.24
C GLU A 35 -8.63 -10.78 -8.67
N ARG A 36 -9.30 -10.09 -9.60
CA ARG A 36 -8.92 -10.04 -11.01
C ARG A 36 -7.83 -9.02 -11.29
N LEU A 37 -7.84 -7.89 -10.58
CA LEU A 37 -6.89 -6.78 -10.82
C LEU A 37 -5.58 -6.90 -10.02
N GLU A 38 -5.61 -7.46 -8.82
CA GLU A 38 -4.43 -7.57 -7.95
C GLU A 38 -3.23 -8.29 -8.61
N PRO A 39 -3.41 -9.40 -9.36
CA PRO A 39 -2.30 -10.06 -10.05
C PRO A 39 -1.67 -9.20 -11.15
N VAL A 40 -2.45 -8.29 -11.74
CA VAL A 40 -1.96 -7.35 -12.76
C VAL A 40 -1.23 -6.18 -12.12
N LEU A 41 -1.80 -5.61 -11.05
CA LEU A 41 -1.22 -4.48 -10.32
C LEU A 41 0.09 -4.85 -9.60
N SER A 42 0.22 -6.10 -9.17
CA SER A 42 1.43 -6.62 -8.51
C SER A 42 2.59 -6.89 -9.46
N ARG A 43 2.37 -6.81 -10.78
CA ARG A 43 3.41 -7.02 -11.80
C ARG A 43 4.08 -5.69 -12.15
N PRO A 44 5.34 -5.72 -12.63
CA PRO A 44 5.99 -4.53 -13.17
C PRO A 44 5.14 -3.92 -14.28
N ALA A 45 4.81 -2.63 -14.13
CA ALA A 45 3.98 -1.93 -15.11
C ALA A 45 4.55 -2.10 -16.53
N PRO A 46 3.72 -2.48 -17.51
CA PRO A 46 4.18 -2.58 -18.89
C PRO A 46 4.64 -1.19 -19.36
N ASN A 47 5.74 -1.14 -20.11
CA ASN A 47 6.23 0.11 -20.69
C ASN A 47 5.33 0.52 -21.88
N LEU A 48 4.12 1.00 -21.60
CA LEU A 48 3.12 1.39 -22.61
C LEU A 48 3.24 2.87 -23.05
N LEU A 49 4.16 3.65 -22.47
CA LEU A 49 4.38 5.03 -22.89
C LEU A 49 4.99 5.07 -24.30
N PRO A 50 4.48 5.95 -25.21
CA PRO A 50 5.05 6.14 -26.54
C PRO A 50 6.37 6.90 -26.40
N LEU A 51 7.44 6.19 -26.12
CA LEU A 51 8.77 6.78 -26.24
C LEU A 51 9.13 6.91 -27.72
N PRO A 52 9.72 8.05 -28.14
CA PRO A 52 10.16 8.25 -29.51
C PRO A 52 10.96 7.06 -30.02
N ARG A 53 10.68 6.62 -31.26
CA ARG A 53 11.32 5.45 -31.91
C ARG A 53 12.86 5.54 -31.92
N SER A 54 13.40 6.75 -31.80
CA SER A 54 14.83 7.06 -31.74
C SER A 54 15.52 6.74 -30.41
N TRP A 55 14.78 6.64 -29.29
CA TRP A 55 15.37 6.57 -27.94
C TRP A 55 15.55 5.16 -27.37
N ARG A 56 15.12 4.10 -28.06
CA ARG A 56 15.26 2.74 -27.51
C ARG A 56 15.48 1.68 -28.60
N ARG A 57 16.74 1.25 -28.80
CA ARG A 57 17.01 -0.08 -29.37
C ARG A 57 16.57 -1.14 -28.36
N ARG A 58 15.28 -1.49 -28.37
CA ARG A 58 14.73 -2.55 -27.51
C ARG A 58 15.06 -3.92 -28.07
N GLY A 59 15.77 -4.73 -27.29
CA GLY A 59 16.01 -6.15 -27.58
C GLY A 59 14.70 -6.94 -27.65
N ILE A 60 14.67 -7.99 -28.47
CA ILE A 60 13.50 -8.85 -28.72
C ILE A 60 12.87 -9.37 -27.40
N PHE A 61 13.71 -9.74 -26.42
CA PHE A 61 13.25 -10.16 -25.09
C PHE A 61 12.37 -9.14 -24.37
N SER A 62 12.70 -7.84 -24.46
CA SER A 62 11.88 -6.79 -23.83
C SER A 62 10.50 -6.67 -24.48
N LYS A 63 10.42 -6.85 -25.80
CA LYS A 63 9.16 -6.81 -26.55
C LYS A 63 8.27 -8.00 -26.23
N ILE A 64 8.85 -9.21 -26.10
CA ILE A 64 8.13 -10.42 -25.71
C ILE A 64 7.57 -10.28 -24.28
N ARG A 65 8.37 -9.76 -23.35
CA ARG A 65 7.92 -9.48 -21.97
C ARG A 65 6.79 -8.44 -21.94
N ASP A 66 6.94 -7.35 -22.68
CA ASP A 66 5.91 -6.31 -22.77
C ASP A 66 4.61 -6.88 -23.40
N ALA A 67 4.73 -7.74 -24.41
CA ALA A 67 3.59 -8.44 -25.03
C ALA A 67 2.89 -9.40 -24.06
N GLY A 68 3.64 -10.17 -23.26
CA GLY A 68 3.07 -11.03 -22.22
C GLY A 68 2.37 -10.22 -21.13
N SER A 69 2.92 -9.07 -20.76
CA SER A 69 2.29 -8.15 -19.80
C SER A 69 0.99 -7.56 -20.35
N ALA A 70 0.99 -7.12 -21.60
CA ALA A 70 -0.19 -6.62 -22.30
C ALA A 70 -1.27 -7.72 -22.47
N TRP A 71 -0.86 -8.95 -22.79
CA TRP A 71 -1.76 -10.10 -22.86
C TRP A 71 -2.39 -10.42 -21.50
N SER A 72 -1.62 -10.32 -20.41
CA SER A 72 -2.17 -10.52 -19.07
C SER A 72 -3.15 -9.44 -18.65
N LEU A 73 -2.90 -8.17 -19.02
CA LEU A 73 -3.85 -7.08 -18.81
C LEU A 73 -5.13 -7.31 -19.64
N HIS A 74 -5.00 -7.72 -20.89
CA HIS A 74 -6.14 -8.05 -21.75
C HIS A 74 -6.97 -9.21 -21.19
N GLN A 75 -6.32 -10.27 -20.70
CA GLN A 75 -7.02 -11.38 -20.03
C GLN A 75 -7.74 -10.91 -18.77
N ALA A 76 -7.09 -10.12 -17.91
CA ALA A 76 -7.75 -9.59 -16.71
C ALA A 76 -8.96 -8.73 -17.07
N LEU A 77 -8.84 -7.80 -18.03
CA LEU A 77 -9.96 -7.00 -18.49
C LEU A 77 -11.09 -7.85 -19.11
N GLY A 78 -10.75 -8.95 -19.79
CA GLY A 78 -11.72 -9.91 -20.31
C GLY A 78 -12.41 -10.71 -19.19
N ASP A 79 -11.68 -11.10 -18.16
CA ASP A 79 -12.17 -11.85 -17.01
C ASP A 79 -13.09 -11.03 -16.11
N LEU A 80 -13.01 -9.69 -16.17
CA LEU A 80 -13.94 -8.80 -15.47
C LEU A 80 -15.36 -8.87 -16.05
N GLY A 81 -15.51 -9.20 -17.34
CA GLY A 81 -16.82 -9.37 -17.97
C GLY A 81 -17.75 -8.16 -17.78
N GLU A 82 -18.87 -8.38 -17.08
CA GLU A 82 -19.88 -7.35 -16.79
C GLU A 82 -19.43 -6.33 -15.73
N ASP A 83 -18.48 -6.67 -14.85
CA ASP A 83 -17.96 -5.78 -13.80
C ASP A 83 -16.91 -4.77 -14.35
N LEU A 84 -16.65 -4.79 -15.67
CA LEU A 84 -15.63 -3.94 -16.32
C LEU A 84 -15.91 -2.41 -16.19
N PRO A 85 -17.15 -1.90 -16.41
CA PRO A 85 -17.43 -0.48 -16.26
C PRO A 85 -17.17 0.01 -14.83
N GLU A 86 -17.65 -0.74 -13.82
CA GLU A 86 -17.47 -0.48 -12.40
C GLU A 86 -15.99 -0.50 -12.02
N ALA A 87 -15.21 -1.44 -12.56
CA ALA A 87 -13.78 -1.48 -12.32
C ALA A 87 -13.04 -0.28 -12.93
N ILE A 88 -13.42 0.17 -14.13
CA ILE A 88 -12.85 1.39 -14.73
C ILE A 88 -13.19 2.61 -13.88
N GLU A 89 -14.43 2.71 -13.40
CA GLU A 89 -14.87 3.78 -12.50
C GLU A 89 -14.10 3.75 -11.18
N LEU A 90 -13.91 2.59 -10.56
CA LEU A 90 -13.08 2.43 -9.36
C LEU A 90 -11.62 2.82 -9.62
N LEU A 91 -11.03 2.37 -10.73
CA LEU A 91 -9.62 2.63 -11.03
C LEU A 91 -9.30 4.10 -11.33
N THR A 92 -10.25 4.84 -11.92
CA THR A 92 -9.98 6.18 -12.48
C THR A 92 -10.82 7.29 -11.88
N GLY A 93 -11.98 6.95 -11.30
CA GLY A 93 -12.98 7.88 -10.81
C GLY A 93 -12.79 8.28 -9.35
N ALA A 94 -13.76 9.03 -8.86
CA ALA A 94 -13.86 9.44 -7.46
C ALA A 94 -14.64 8.39 -6.65
N ALA A 95 -14.35 8.26 -5.36
CA ALA A 95 -15.08 7.33 -4.50
C ALA A 95 -16.50 7.82 -4.18
N ARG A 96 -16.73 9.14 -4.15
CA ARG A 96 -18.03 9.72 -3.76
C ARG A 96 -19.21 9.24 -4.62
N PRO A 97 -19.19 9.33 -5.96
CA PRO A 97 -20.31 8.86 -6.79
C PRO A 97 -20.60 7.36 -6.62
N ILE A 98 -19.57 6.57 -6.33
CA ILE A 98 -19.70 5.13 -6.08
C ILE A 98 -20.44 4.92 -4.75
N LEU A 99 -20.01 5.58 -3.68
CA LEU A 99 -20.65 5.45 -2.36
C LEU A 99 -22.08 6.01 -2.35
N ASP A 100 -22.32 7.16 -2.98
CA ASP A 100 -23.65 7.77 -3.09
C ASP A 100 -24.63 6.91 -3.93
N ARG A 101 -24.12 6.02 -4.79
CA ARG A 101 -24.94 5.07 -5.57
C ARG A 101 -25.34 3.84 -4.76
N TRP A 102 -24.48 3.39 -3.84
CA TRP A 102 -24.68 2.17 -3.07
C TRP A 102 -25.40 2.40 -1.74
N PHE A 103 -25.24 3.57 -1.13
CA PHE A 103 -25.65 3.81 0.25
C PHE A 103 -26.39 5.13 0.42
N GLU A 104 -27.42 5.12 1.27
CA GLU A 104 -28.17 6.32 1.63
C GLU A 104 -27.65 6.97 2.92
N SER A 105 -27.16 6.18 3.88
CA SER A 105 -26.71 6.65 5.19
C SER A 105 -25.39 7.40 5.11
N ASP A 106 -25.40 8.65 5.56
CA ASP A 106 -24.19 9.46 5.68
C ASP A 106 -23.18 8.87 6.68
N VAL A 107 -23.64 8.10 7.68
CA VAL A 107 -22.76 7.44 8.66
C VAL A 107 -21.92 6.35 7.98
N LEU A 108 -22.57 5.50 7.17
CA LEU A 108 -21.87 4.45 6.44
C LEU A 108 -20.95 5.05 5.37
N LYS A 109 -21.45 6.02 4.60
CA LYS A 109 -20.64 6.73 3.60
C LYS A 109 -19.41 7.41 4.22
N SER A 110 -19.55 8.04 5.39
CA SER A 110 -18.42 8.68 6.09
C SER A 110 -17.38 7.67 6.58
N THR A 111 -17.82 6.49 7.00
CA THR A 111 -16.93 5.41 7.42
C THR A 111 -16.11 4.92 6.22
N LEU A 112 -16.76 4.60 5.10
CA LEU A 112 -16.10 4.14 3.87
C LEU A 112 -15.29 5.25 3.18
N ALA A 113 -15.71 6.51 3.33
CA ALA A 113 -14.97 7.67 2.85
C ALA A 113 -13.59 7.78 3.48
N THR A 114 -13.47 7.36 4.74
CA THR A 114 -12.18 7.37 5.44
C THR A 114 -11.23 6.41 4.72
N ASP A 115 -11.67 5.19 4.41
CA ASP A 115 -10.88 4.21 3.65
C ASP A 115 -10.52 4.70 2.24
N ALA A 116 -11.40 5.48 1.60
CA ALA A 116 -11.14 6.05 0.28
C ALA A 116 -10.07 7.15 0.24
N ILE A 117 -9.76 7.78 1.38
CA ILE A 117 -8.82 8.90 1.44
C ILE A 117 -7.62 8.63 2.35
N ILE A 118 -7.61 7.53 3.11
CA ILE A 118 -6.50 7.16 4.00
C ILE A 118 -5.18 7.19 3.23
N GLY A 119 -4.22 7.94 3.79
CA GLY A 119 -2.88 8.11 3.20
C GLY A 119 -2.81 9.11 2.04
N THR A 120 -3.93 9.76 1.67
CA THR A 120 -3.98 10.81 0.65
C THR A 120 -4.38 12.17 1.25
N PHE A 121 -3.89 13.26 0.67
CA PHE A 121 -4.33 14.63 1.01
C PHE A 121 -5.39 15.14 0.01
N GLN A 122 -6.28 14.25 -0.45
CA GLN A 122 -7.27 14.55 -1.47
C GLN A 122 -8.69 14.41 -0.91
N PRO A 123 -9.65 15.22 -1.40
CA PRO A 123 -11.05 15.03 -1.05
C PRO A 123 -11.60 13.76 -1.71
N ILE A 124 -12.62 13.14 -1.12
CA ILE A 124 -13.29 11.93 -1.64
C ILE A 124 -13.87 12.09 -3.06
N SER A 125 -14.08 13.34 -3.51
CA SER A 125 -14.54 13.67 -4.85
C SER A 125 -13.41 13.79 -5.88
N ALA A 126 -12.14 13.66 -5.46
CA ALA A 126 -11.01 13.72 -6.38
C ALA A 126 -10.87 12.42 -7.18
N PRO A 127 -10.50 12.50 -8.48
CA PRO A 127 -10.17 11.33 -9.27
C PRO A 127 -9.06 10.49 -8.63
N GLY A 128 -9.19 9.17 -8.71
CA GLY A 128 -8.24 8.21 -8.13
C GLY A 128 -8.52 7.83 -6.67
N THR A 129 -9.46 8.49 -5.98
CA THR A 129 -9.88 8.06 -4.63
C THR A 129 -10.67 6.73 -4.65
N GLY A 130 -11.35 6.43 -5.76
CA GLY A 130 -11.95 5.10 -5.96
C GLY A 130 -10.91 3.98 -5.94
N TYR A 131 -9.71 4.24 -6.47
CA TYR A 131 -8.62 3.27 -6.49
C TYR A 131 -8.07 3.04 -5.09
N VAL A 132 -7.97 4.09 -4.27
CA VAL A 132 -7.52 3.98 -2.88
C VAL A 132 -8.47 3.10 -2.08
N LEU A 133 -9.79 3.27 -2.27
CA LEU A 133 -10.81 2.42 -1.67
C LEU A 133 -10.61 0.95 -2.08
N LEU A 134 -10.47 0.68 -3.39
CA LEU A 134 -10.23 -0.68 -3.89
C LEU A 134 -8.91 -1.27 -3.35
N HIS A 135 -7.86 -0.46 -3.25
CA HIS A 135 -6.55 -0.87 -2.74
C HIS A 135 -6.59 -1.30 -1.28
N HIS A 136 -7.45 -0.68 -0.45
CA HIS A 136 -7.62 -1.07 0.93
C HIS A 136 -8.26 -2.45 1.07
N VAL A 137 -9.14 -2.84 0.13
CA VAL A 137 -9.73 -4.18 0.07
C VAL A 137 -8.74 -5.23 -0.44
N MET A 138 -7.81 -4.85 -1.33
CA MET A 138 -6.76 -5.76 -1.83
C MET A 138 -5.74 -6.15 -0.75
N GLY A 139 -5.54 -5.35 0.29
CA GLY A 139 -4.60 -5.66 1.38
C GLY A 139 -5.01 -6.90 2.17
N SER A 140 -4.09 -7.80 2.50
CA SER A 140 -4.35 -8.94 3.39
C SER A 140 -3.52 -8.85 4.67
N ALA A 141 -4.14 -9.16 5.80
CA ALA A 141 -3.46 -9.32 7.09
C ALA A 141 -3.95 -10.61 7.76
N GLY A 142 -3.02 -11.44 8.25
CA GLY A 142 -3.37 -12.66 8.98
C GLY A 142 -4.10 -13.74 8.17
N GLY A 143 -4.12 -13.65 6.84
CA GLY A 143 -4.78 -14.63 5.95
C GLY A 143 -6.17 -14.24 5.46
N ALA A 144 -6.72 -13.09 5.89
CA ALA A 144 -7.97 -12.53 5.39
C ALA A 144 -7.70 -11.25 4.56
N ARG A 145 -8.46 -11.05 3.47
CA ARG A 145 -8.45 -9.82 2.66
C ARG A 145 -9.22 -8.69 3.34
N GLY A 146 -8.82 -7.45 3.09
CA GLY A 146 -9.44 -6.24 3.66
C GLY A 146 -9.23 -6.04 5.17
N VAL A 147 -8.50 -6.92 5.85
CA VAL A 147 -8.30 -6.87 7.31
C VAL A 147 -7.04 -6.08 7.66
N TRP A 148 -7.15 -5.27 8.71
CA TRP A 148 -6.03 -4.54 9.30
C TRP A 148 -5.47 -5.30 10.50
N GLY A 149 -4.16 -5.55 10.46
CA GLY A 149 -3.44 -6.15 11.59
C GLY A 149 -2.71 -5.09 12.42
N TYR A 150 -2.77 -5.22 13.75
CA TYR A 150 -1.92 -4.47 14.65
C TYR A 150 -0.72 -5.31 15.06
N VAL A 151 0.47 -4.69 15.13
CA VAL A 151 1.65 -5.38 15.65
C VAL A 151 1.49 -5.56 17.16
N GLU A 152 1.56 -6.81 17.61
CA GLU A 152 1.60 -7.13 19.04
C GLU A 152 2.88 -6.51 19.66
N GLY A 153 2.72 -5.67 20.68
CA GLY A 153 3.81 -4.85 21.23
C GLY A 153 4.02 -3.49 20.55
N GLY A 154 3.16 -3.13 19.58
CA GLY A 154 3.13 -1.84 18.91
C GLY A 154 4.34 -1.56 18.01
N MET A 155 4.44 -0.31 17.54
CA MET A 155 5.52 0.13 16.62
C MET A 155 6.93 0.03 17.24
N GLY A 156 7.03 0.12 18.57
CA GLY A 156 8.28 -0.10 19.30
C GLY A 156 8.75 -1.55 19.21
N GLY A 157 7.82 -2.52 19.32
CA GLY A 157 8.10 -3.94 19.13
C GLY A 157 8.64 -4.24 17.74
N LEU A 158 8.00 -3.71 16.69
CA LEU A 158 8.49 -3.84 15.30
C LEU A 158 9.90 -3.28 15.13
N SER A 159 10.15 -2.08 15.65
CA SER A 159 11.46 -1.43 15.57
C SER A 159 12.55 -2.25 16.27
N ASN A 160 12.23 -2.82 17.43
CA ASN A 160 13.14 -3.68 18.19
C ASN A 160 13.42 -5.00 17.46
N ALA A 161 12.41 -5.62 16.84
CA ALA A 161 12.58 -6.85 16.06
C ALA A 161 13.49 -6.62 14.84
N LEU A 162 13.31 -5.50 14.13
CA LEU A 162 14.20 -5.10 13.04
C LEU A 162 15.63 -4.86 13.53
N ALA A 163 15.79 -4.20 14.68
CA ALA A 163 17.10 -3.99 15.29
C ALA A 163 17.78 -5.31 15.65
N ALA A 164 17.06 -6.26 16.25
CA ALA A 164 17.56 -7.59 16.58
C ALA A 164 18.02 -8.35 15.33
N ALA A 165 17.19 -8.40 14.28
CA ALA A 165 17.53 -9.07 13.02
C ALA A 165 18.78 -8.46 12.34
N ALA A 166 18.95 -7.13 12.42
CA ALA A 166 20.15 -6.47 11.91
C ALA A 166 21.40 -6.84 12.73
N VAL A 167 21.29 -6.88 14.05
CA VAL A 167 22.39 -7.29 14.94
C VAL A 167 22.78 -8.75 14.70
N GLU A 168 21.82 -9.65 14.49
CA GLU A 168 22.08 -11.06 14.11
C GLU A 168 22.86 -11.18 12.80
N ARG A 169 22.64 -10.25 11.86
CA ARG A 169 23.42 -10.15 10.61
C ARG A 169 24.74 -9.40 10.76
N GLY A 170 25.17 -9.11 12.00
CA GLY A 170 26.44 -8.47 12.33
C GLY A 170 26.45 -6.96 12.20
N VAL A 171 25.28 -6.30 12.14
CA VAL A 171 25.19 -4.83 12.09
C VAL A 171 25.35 -4.25 13.50
N GLU A 172 26.29 -3.31 13.65
CA GLU A 172 26.39 -2.49 14.88
C GLU A 172 25.41 -1.30 14.78
N ILE A 173 24.41 -1.26 15.67
CA ILE A 173 23.48 -0.15 15.77
C ILE A 173 23.97 0.82 16.85
N ARG A 174 24.17 2.09 16.48
CA ARG A 174 24.64 3.14 17.40
C ARG A 174 23.54 4.16 17.63
N THR A 175 23.01 4.21 18.84
CA THR A 175 21.99 5.19 19.26
C THR A 175 22.66 6.38 19.96
N GLY A 176 21.93 7.49 20.13
CA GLY A 176 22.45 8.68 20.82
C GLY A 176 23.59 9.43 20.11
N CYS A 177 23.91 9.07 18.88
CA CYS A 177 24.96 9.72 18.10
C CYS A 177 24.42 11.00 17.46
N ARG A 178 24.93 12.16 17.87
CA ARG A 178 24.65 13.42 17.19
C ARG A 178 25.23 13.38 15.77
N TRP A 179 24.41 13.62 14.77
CA TRP A 179 24.88 13.74 13.39
C TRP A 179 25.79 14.96 13.23
N SER A 180 27.02 14.75 12.76
CA SER A 180 27.94 15.81 12.35
C SER A 180 28.03 15.84 10.83
N ARG A 181 27.98 17.04 10.25
CA ARG A 181 27.98 17.27 8.80
C ARG A 181 29.06 16.46 8.07
N SER A 182 28.66 15.70 7.05
CA SER A 182 29.59 14.92 6.25
C SER A 182 30.49 15.85 5.42
N LYS A 183 31.79 15.54 5.37
CA LYS A 183 32.72 16.24 4.47
C LYS A 183 32.43 15.84 3.02
N PRO A 184 32.49 16.77 2.05
CA PRO A 184 32.36 16.44 0.63
C PRO A 184 33.39 15.38 0.24
N ARG A 185 32.95 14.36 -0.49
CA ARG A 185 33.77 13.24 -0.92
C ARG A 185 34.64 13.70 -2.09
N GLN A 186 35.93 13.99 -1.85
CA GLN A 186 36.89 14.16 -2.94
C GLN A 186 37.06 12.81 -3.65
N GLN A 187 36.88 12.79 -4.97
CA GLN A 187 36.97 11.57 -5.77
C GLN A 187 38.39 11.00 -5.72
N GLY A 188 38.50 9.73 -5.36
CA GLY A 188 39.76 8.99 -5.38
C GLY A 188 40.12 8.43 -4.01
N HIS A 189 40.22 7.10 -3.94
CA HIS A 189 40.69 6.28 -2.81
C HIS A 189 39.63 5.80 -1.81
N ARG A 190 39.53 4.47 -1.71
CA ARG A 190 38.75 3.71 -0.74
C ARG A 190 39.14 4.15 0.68
N CYS A 191 38.18 4.70 1.43
CA CYS A 191 38.38 5.07 2.82
C CYS A 191 38.27 3.83 3.71
N GLY A 192 39.41 3.29 4.13
CA GLY A 192 39.49 2.53 5.38
C GLY A 192 39.21 3.49 6.53
N ARG A 193 38.13 3.24 7.29
CA ARG A 193 37.78 4.08 8.45
C ARG A 193 38.87 3.95 9.52
N ARG A 194 39.66 5.01 9.73
CA ARG A 194 40.53 5.14 10.91
C ARG A 194 39.65 5.23 12.16
N ARG A 195 39.88 4.31 13.11
CA ARG A 195 39.33 4.37 14.46
C ARG A 195 39.97 5.54 15.19
N GLN A 196 39.19 6.49 15.66
CA GLN A 196 39.62 7.40 16.73
C GLN A 196 38.95 6.90 18.01
N ILE A 197 39.70 6.08 18.76
CA ILE A 197 39.32 5.63 20.10
C ILE A 197 39.64 6.80 21.02
N ASP A 198 38.61 7.50 21.48
CA ASP A 198 38.75 8.52 22.51
C ASP A 198 38.84 7.80 23.87
N ARG A 199 40.08 7.53 24.32
CA ARG A 199 40.34 7.00 25.67
C ARG A 199 40.22 8.17 26.65
N ARG A 200 39.12 8.23 27.41
CA ARG A 200 39.07 9.06 28.62
C ARG A 200 40.08 8.52 29.65
N PRO A 201 40.95 9.34 30.25
CA PRO A 201 41.81 8.90 31.34
C PRO A 201 40.97 8.74 32.62
N SER A 202 41.14 7.59 33.26
CA SER A 202 40.67 7.31 34.62
C SER A 202 41.42 8.21 35.61
N GLY A 203 40.75 9.21 36.16
CA GLY A 203 41.21 9.97 37.31
C GLY A 203 40.44 9.55 38.56
N ARG A 204 41.07 8.76 39.42
CA ARG A 204 40.72 8.64 40.83
C ARG A 204 40.87 10.01 41.49
N GLN A 205 39.96 10.37 42.39
CA GLN A 205 40.35 11.00 43.65
C GLN A 205 39.38 10.56 44.75
N GLN A 206 40.00 10.14 45.84
CA GLN A 206 39.45 9.69 47.11
C GLN A 206 39.15 10.92 47.97
N HIS A 207 37.98 10.95 48.61
CA HIS A 207 37.74 11.10 50.06
C HIS A 207 36.31 11.57 50.29
#